data_AF-A0A7Y5C9R6-F1
#
_entry.id   AF-A0A7Y5C9R6-F1
#
_cell.length_a   1.000
_cell.length_b   1.000
_cell.length_c   1.000
_cell.angle_alpha   90.00
_cell.angle_beta   90.00
_cell.angle_gamma   90.00
#
_symmetry.space_group_name_H-M   'P 1'
#
loop_
_entity.id
_entity.type
_entity.pdbx_description
1 polymer ?
#
loop_
_entity_poly.entity_id
_entity_poly.type
_entity_poly.pdbx_seq_one_letter_code
_entity_poly.pdbx_strand_id
1 'polypeptide(L)'
;MEPTAQLSNIPPLTENGAVAIAIFVGTLYCFLGYRTLKVIICLTGFILAGGMAATLGAYFGQGNYWIAVAAGLIGGLCGAAALIFLFKLGLFMLGMLATALVAHMLLLGRPESWIVFAVLGAGVLGGLLAVALEKFIVILATAAIGAWFTVCGLGYFLIGPKFLDIMQEPLELGRDRTVVAACWATVAIAGALAQFATNRVKREVVVKDAG
;
A
#
# COMPACT_ATOMS: atom_id res chain seq x y z
N MET A 1 22.33 36.08 -10.22
CA MET A 1 23.16 34.87 -10.37
C MET A 1 22.23 33.68 -10.24
N GLU A 2 21.75 33.22 -11.39
CA GLU A 2 20.64 32.28 -11.51
C GLU A 2 21.09 30.83 -11.30
N PRO A 3 20.36 30.02 -10.50
CA PRO A 3 20.66 28.60 -10.27
C PRO A 3 20.25 27.67 -11.43
N THR A 4 19.94 28.21 -12.62
CA THR A 4 19.41 27.45 -13.77
C THR A 4 20.48 26.76 -14.63
N ALA A 5 21.76 27.15 -14.50
CA ALA A 5 22.83 26.61 -15.34
C ALA A 5 23.34 25.21 -14.89
N GLN A 6 23.14 24.82 -13.63
CA GLN A 6 23.65 23.55 -13.08
C GLN A 6 22.76 22.33 -13.39
N LEU A 7 21.52 22.54 -13.83
CA LEU A 7 20.59 21.46 -14.22
C LEU A 7 20.79 20.96 -15.66
N SER A 8 21.62 21.65 -16.46
CA SER A 8 21.84 21.33 -17.89
C SER A 8 22.96 20.33 -18.15
N ASN A 9 23.72 19.94 -17.12
CA ASN A 9 24.95 19.14 -17.25
C ASN A 9 24.83 17.75 -16.58
N ILE A 10 23.62 17.20 -16.58
CA ILE A 10 23.39 15.81 -16.20
C ILE A 10 23.58 15.00 -17.50
N PRO A 11 24.53 14.05 -17.56
CA PRO A 11 24.75 13.27 -18.78
C PRO A 11 23.44 12.55 -19.17
N PRO A 12 23.09 12.45 -20.47
CA PRO A 12 21.87 11.76 -20.93
C PRO A 12 21.83 10.27 -20.51
N LEU A 13 22.97 9.73 -20.07
CA LEU A 13 23.08 8.39 -19.48
C LEU A 13 22.36 8.28 -18.11
N THR A 14 22.36 9.34 -17.31
CA THR A 14 21.72 9.35 -15.97
C THR A 14 20.20 9.52 -16.04
N GLU A 15 19.65 10.19 -17.04
CA GLU A 15 18.19 10.25 -17.26
C GLU A 15 17.64 8.87 -17.64
N ASN A 16 18.26 8.20 -18.62
CA ASN A 16 17.85 6.85 -19.02
C ASN A 16 18.02 5.84 -17.89
N GLY A 17 19.08 5.99 -17.07
CA GLY A 17 19.29 5.19 -15.87
C GLY A 17 18.20 5.41 -14.81
N ALA A 18 17.83 6.65 -14.53
CA ALA A 18 16.76 6.97 -13.58
C ALA A 18 15.40 6.43 -14.04
N VAL A 19 15.11 6.51 -15.34
CA VAL A 19 13.87 5.99 -15.93
C VAL A 19 13.85 4.45 -15.92
N ALA A 20 14.97 3.80 -16.21
CA ALA A 20 15.09 2.34 -16.10
C ALA A 20 14.91 1.86 -14.66
N ILE A 21 15.49 2.58 -13.68
CA ILE A 21 15.29 2.29 -12.25
C ILE A 21 13.83 2.55 -11.86
N ALA A 22 13.18 3.61 -12.34
CA ALA A 22 11.77 3.89 -12.07
C ALA A 22 10.84 2.80 -12.65
N ILE A 23 11.11 2.31 -13.86
CA ILE A 23 10.37 1.21 -14.48
C ILE A 23 10.61 -0.09 -13.71
N PHE A 24 11.85 -0.37 -13.31
CA PHE A 24 12.20 -1.57 -12.55
C PHE A 24 11.58 -1.56 -11.15
N VAL A 25 11.64 -0.42 -10.46
CA VAL A 25 11.03 -0.21 -9.14
C VAL A 25 9.50 -0.26 -9.26
N GLY A 26 8.90 0.35 -10.29
CA GLY A 26 7.47 0.30 -10.56
C GLY A 26 6.98 -1.12 -10.86
N THR A 27 7.74 -1.89 -11.63
CA THR A 27 7.45 -3.30 -11.94
C THR A 27 7.60 -4.16 -10.68
N LEU A 28 8.66 -3.96 -9.89
CA LEU A 28 8.83 -4.61 -8.59
C LEU A 28 7.69 -4.27 -7.62
N TYR A 29 7.25 -3.02 -7.58
CA TYR A 29 6.08 -2.61 -6.79
C TYR A 29 4.79 -3.29 -7.28
N CYS A 30 4.67 -3.45 -8.60
CA CYS A 30 3.54 -4.12 -9.24
C CYS A 30 3.52 -5.64 -8.97
N PHE A 31 4.66 -6.28 -8.75
CA PHE A 31 4.75 -7.72 -8.46
C PHE A 31 4.89 -8.07 -6.97
N LEU A 32 5.43 -7.17 -6.15
CA LEU A 32 5.72 -7.41 -4.73
C LEU A 32 4.92 -6.54 -3.75
N GLY A 33 4.00 -5.71 -4.24
CA GLY A 33 3.30 -4.67 -3.47
C GLY A 33 2.68 -5.16 -2.15
N TYR A 34 1.97 -6.29 -2.15
CA TYR A 34 1.37 -6.84 -0.92
C TYR A 34 2.42 -7.19 0.16
N ARG A 35 3.59 -7.70 -0.27
CA ARG A 35 4.67 -8.05 0.65
C ARG A 35 5.39 -6.79 1.12
N THR A 36 5.63 -5.84 0.21
CA THR A 36 6.27 -4.55 0.50
C THR A 36 5.46 -3.73 1.50
N LEU A 37 4.13 -3.67 1.37
CA LEU A 37 3.29 -2.90 2.30
C LEU A 37 3.35 -3.45 3.73
N LYS A 38 3.33 -4.78 3.90
CA LYS A 38 3.53 -5.41 5.22
C LYS A 38 4.93 -5.13 5.79
N VAL A 39 5.96 -5.15 4.94
CA VAL A 39 7.32 -4.82 5.35
C VAL A 39 7.41 -3.36 5.78
N ILE A 40 6.80 -2.44 5.06
CA ILE A 40 6.77 -1.02 5.41
C ILE A 40 6.08 -0.80 6.75
N ILE A 41 4.89 -1.37 6.98
CA ILE A 41 4.18 -1.25 8.27
C ILE A 41 5.02 -1.80 9.44
N CYS A 42 5.67 -2.93 9.22
CA CYS A 42 6.57 -3.54 10.21
C CYS A 42 7.77 -2.62 10.50
N LEU A 43 8.40 -2.11 9.45
CA LEU A 43 9.58 -1.26 9.53
C LEU A 43 9.25 0.09 10.20
N THR A 44 8.14 0.72 9.83
CA THR A 44 7.72 1.99 10.44
C THR A 44 7.38 1.80 11.92
N GLY A 45 6.72 0.68 12.27
CA GLY A 45 6.45 0.33 13.67
C GLY A 45 7.71 0.05 14.46
N PHE A 46 8.68 -0.64 13.85
CA PHE A 46 9.97 -0.91 14.46
C PHE A 46 10.78 0.37 14.69
N ILE A 47 10.85 1.27 13.72
CA ILE A 47 11.60 2.52 13.83
C ILE A 47 10.97 3.45 14.86
N LEU A 48 9.65 3.62 14.85
CA LEU A 48 8.95 4.48 15.80
C LEU A 48 9.08 3.97 17.24
N ALA A 49 8.69 2.72 17.49
CA ALA A 49 8.70 2.17 18.84
C ALA A 49 10.11 1.86 19.34
N GLY A 50 10.99 1.38 18.45
CA GLY A 50 12.39 1.12 18.77
C GLY A 50 13.16 2.40 19.04
N GLY A 51 12.92 3.47 18.27
CA GLY A 51 13.49 4.79 18.52
C GLY A 51 13.04 5.35 19.88
N MET A 52 11.75 5.26 20.19
CA MET A 52 11.21 5.75 21.46
C MET A 52 11.66 4.91 22.67
N ALA A 53 11.79 3.59 22.51
CA ALA A 53 12.32 2.70 23.55
C ALA A 53 13.83 2.86 23.75
N ALA A 54 14.59 3.14 22.67
CA ALA A 54 16.03 3.42 22.76
C ALA A 54 16.30 4.75 23.46
N THR A 55 15.51 5.80 23.21
CA THR A 55 15.65 7.08 23.93
C THR A 55 15.31 6.92 25.41
N LEU A 56 14.20 6.25 25.74
CA LEU A 56 13.84 5.92 27.13
C LEU A 56 14.92 5.07 27.82
N GLY A 57 15.44 4.05 27.14
CA GLY A 57 16.52 3.19 27.66
C GLY A 57 17.82 3.95 27.90
N ALA A 58 18.16 4.93 27.05
CA ALA A 58 19.31 5.80 27.24
C ALA A 58 19.13 6.77 28.43
N TYR A 59 17.91 7.28 28.65
CA TYR A 59 17.59 8.13 29.81
C TYR A 59 17.70 7.39 31.15
N PHE A 60 17.21 6.15 31.23
CA PHE A 60 17.26 5.37 32.47
C PHE A 60 18.57 4.60 32.67
N GLY A 61 19.27 4.26 31.58
CA GLY A 61 20.44 3.37 31.59
C GLY A 61 21.77 4.01 32.01
N GLN A 62 21.78 5.28 32.46
CA GLN A 62 22.98 6.01 32.92
C GLN A 62 24.25 5.77 32.05
N GLY A 63 24.09 5.75 30.73
CA GLY A 63 25.21 5.61 29.79
C GLY A 63 25.62 4.18 29.40
N ASN A 64 24.90 3.13 29.84
CA ASN A 64 25.18 1.78 29.36
C ASN A 64 24.52 1.52 27.99
N TYR A 65 25.33 1.56 26.94
CA TYR A 65 24.91 1.40 25.54
C TYR A 65 24.15 0.09 25.28
N TRP A 66 24.50 -0.98 26.01
CA TRP A 66 23.86 -2.29 25.86
C TRP A 66 22.38 -2.28 26.26
N ILE A 67 22.01 -1.48 27.26
CA ILE A 67 20.63 -1.39 27.75
C ILE A 67 19.75 -0.63 26.75
N ALA A 68 20.29 0.44 26.14
CA ALA A 68 19.58 1.21 25.11
C ALA A 68 19.32 0.38 23.84
N VAL A 69 20.30 -0.42 23.41
CA VAL A 69 20.15 -1.30 22.24
C VAL A 69 19.14 -2.42 22.51
N ALA A 70 19.21 -3.06 23.68
CA ALA A 70 18.27 -4.11 24.06
C ALA A 70 16.83 -3.57 24.18
N ALA A 71 16.64 -2.41 24.81
CA ALA A 71 15.35 -1.74 24.91
C ALA A 71 14.80 -1.34 23.54
N GLY A 72 15.64 -0.81 22.64
CA GLY A 72 15.26 -0.46 21.28
C GLY A 72 14.82 -1.66 20.44
N LEU A 73 15.52 -2.80 20.53
CA LEU A 73 15.16 -4.03 19.83
C LEU A 73 13.82 -4.60 20.32
N ILE A 74 13.64 -4.69 21.65
CA ILE A 74 12.41 -5.23 22.24
C ILE A 74 11.23 -4.28 21.96
N GLY A 75 11.44 -2.96 22.13
CA GLY A 75 10.44 -1.94 21.83
C GLY A 75 10.07 -1.90 20.36
N GLY A 76 11.04 -2.01 19.46
CA GLY A 76 10.81 -2.07 18.02
C GLY A 76 10.03 -3.32 17.61
N LEU A 77 10.38 -4.50 18.12
CA LEU A 77 9.66 -5.74 17.83
C LEU A 77 8.22 -5.70 18.36
N CYS A 78 8.03 -5.17 19.57
CA CYS A 78 6.71 -4.96 20.16
C CYS A 78 5.89 -3.95 19.34
N GLY A 79 6.49 -2.85 18.89
CA GLY A 79 5.83 -1.84 18.05
C GLY A 79 5.43 -2.35 16.68
N ALA A 80 6.29 -3.16 16.05
CA ALA A 80 5.97 -3.81 14.78
C ALA A 80 4.77 -4.76 14.93
N ALA A 81 4.74 -5.59 15.98
CA ALA A 81 3.60 -6.46 16.28
C ALA A 81 2.32 -5.66 16.58
N ALA A 82 2.44 -4.59 17.36
CA ALA A 82 1.33 -3.71 17.71
C ALA A 82 0.71 -3.04 16.47
N LEU A 83 1.52 -2.49 15.55
CA LEU A 83 1.01 -1.87 14.33
C LEU A 83 0.26 -2.86 13.44
N ILE A 84 0.75 -4.10 13.30
CA ILE A 84 0.04 -5.13 12.52
C ILE A 84 -1.32 -5.42 13.14
N PHE A 85 -1.39 -5.48 14.47
CA PHE A 85 -2.65 -5.70 15.18
C PHE A 85 -3.60 -4.51 15.02
N LEU A 86 -3.07 -3.29 15.17
CA LEU A 86 -3.83 -2.05 15.02
C LEU A 86 -4.38 -1.89 13.60
N PHE A 87 -3.61 -2.29 12.59
CA PHE A 87 -4.05 -2.24 11.19
C PHE A 87 -5.28 -3.13 10.96
N LYS A 88 -5.25 -4.37 11.45
CA LYS A 88 -6.40 -5.28 11.37
C LYS A 88 -7.59 -4.79 12.18
N LEU A 89 -7.35 -4.28 13.38
CA LEU A 89 -8.41 -3.77 14.25
C LEU A 89 -9.07 -2.52 13.63
N GLY A 90 -8.28 -1.62 13.07
CA GLY A 90 -8.76 -0.42 12.39
C GLY A 90 -9.64 -0.76 11.18
N LEU A 91 -9.23 -1.74 10.37
CA LEU A 91 -10.04 -2.22 9.25
C LEU A 91 -11.35 -2.87 9.68
N PHE A 92 -11.32 -3.66 10.76
CA PHE A 92 -12.53 -4.23 11.34
C PHE A 92 -13.50 -3.13 11.81
N MET A 93 -12.99 -2.12 12.52
CA MET A 93 -13.80 -0.97 12.96
C MET A 93 -14.37 -0.17 11.79
N LEU A 94 -13.57 0.06 10.73
CA LEU A 94 -14.03 0.72 9.50
C LEU A 94 -15.16 -0.05 8.82
N GLY A 95 -15.02 -1.37 8.68
CA GLY A 95 -16.05 -2.23 8.09
C GLY A 95 -17.33 -2.27 8.93
N MET A 96 -17.19 -2.36 10.24
CA MET A 96 -18.31 -2.34 11.18
C MET A 96 -19.06 -1.01 11.10
N LEU A 97 -18.35 0.12 11.10
CA LEU A 97 -18.95 1.44 11.03
C LEU A 97 -19.64 1.67 9.68
N ALA A 98 -19.01 1.29 8.56
CA ALA A 98 -19.58 1.46 7.23
C ALA A 98 -20.90 0.69 7.06
N THR A 99 -20.92 -0.58 7.47
CA THR A 99 -22.12 -1.42 7.36
C THR A 99 -23.18 -1.06 8.39
N ALA A 100 -22.79 -0.66 9.60
CA ALA A 100 -23.72 -0.13 10.60
C ALA A 100 -24.40 1.16 10.11
N LEU A 101 -23.67 2.07 9.46
CA LEU A 101 -24.24 3.28 8.87
C LEU A 101 -25.21 2.95 7.73
N VAL A 102 -24.84 2.04 6.83
CA VAL A 102 -25.73 1.60 5.74
C VAL A 102 -27.00 0.96 6.30
N ALA A 103 -26.88 0.08 7.30
CA ALA A 103 -28.03 -0.53 7.96
C ALA A 103 -28.90 0.53 8.65
N HIS A 104 -28.29 1.49 9.36
CA HIS A 104 -29.04 2.58 9.98
C HIS A 104 -29.78 3.42 8.94
N MET A 105 -29.16 3.75 7.81
CA MET A 105 -29.78 4.52 6.73
C MET A 105 -30.93 3.78 6.07
N LEU A 106 -30.82 2.47 5.89
CA LEU A 106 -31.85 1.64 5.28
C LEU A 106 -33.07 1.44 6.19
N LEU A 107 -32.87 1.49 7.51
CA LEU A 107 -33.91 1.29 8.52
C LEU A 107 -34.47 2.60 9.11
N LEU A 108 -34.05 3.76 8.59
CA LEU A 108 -34.68 5.05 8.89
C LEU A 108 -36.17 4.99 8.53
N GLY A 109 -37.04 4.98 9.53
CA GLY A 109 -38.50 5.04 9.37
C GLY A 109 -39.31 3.86 9.91
N ARG A 110 -38.67 2.84 10.52
CA ARG A 110 -39.40 1.78 11.24
C ARG A 110 -38.96 1.70 12.71
N PRO A 111 -39.85 1.88 13.70
CA PRO A 111 -39.53 1.73 15.10
C PRO A 111 -39.81 0.28 15.56
N GLU A 112 -38.92 -0.65 15.20
CA GLU A 112 -39.00 -2.06 15.60
C GLU A 112 -37.80 -2.42 16.48
N SER A 113 -38.02 -3.08 17.62
CA SER A 113 -36.95 -3.45 18.57
C SER A 113 -35.93 -4.46 18.01
N TRP A 114 -36.27 -5.17 16.92
CA TRP A 114 -35.35 -6.09 16.24
C TRP A 114 -34.23 -5.38 15.46
N ILE A 115 -34.39 -4.09 15.17
CA ILE A 115 -33.45 -3.31 14.34
C ILE A 115 -32.06 -3.27 14.95
N VAL A 116 -31.97 -3.17 16.28
CA VAL A 116 -30.69 -3.13 16.98
C VAL A 116 -29.89 -4.41 16.71
N PHE A 117 -30.53 -5.58 16.76
CA PHE A 117 -29.88 -6.86 16.46
C PHE A 117 -29.47 -6.97 14.99
N ALA A 118 -30.30 -6.46 14.07
CA ALA A 118 -29.97 -6.44 12.64
C ALA A 118 -28.77 -5.52 12.32
N VAL A 119 -28.69 -4.33 12.92
CA VAL A 119 -27.55 -3.42 12.75
C VAL A 119 -26.27 -4.01 13.36
N LEU A 120 -26.37 -4.63 14.54
CA LEU A 120 -25.21 -5.26 15.19
C LEU A 120 -24.70 -6.45 14.38
N GLY A 121 -25.60 -7.30 13.88
CA GLY A 121 -25.26 -8.42 13.01
C GLY A 121 -24.63 -7.97 11.69
N ALA A 122 -25.21 -6.96 11.04
CA ALA A 122 -24.67 -6.35 9.82
C ALA A 122 -23.30 -5.73 10.05
N GLY A 123 -23.10 -5.05 11.19
CA GLY A 123 -21.82 -4.48 11.61
C GLY A 123 -20.72 -5.54 11.78
N VAL A 124 -21.01 -6.63 12.50
CA VAL A 124 -20.04 -7.72 12.69
C VAL A 124 -19.71 -8.42 11.38
N LEU A 125 -20.71 -8.70 10.55
CA LEU A 125 -20.52 -9.27 9.22
C LEU A 125 -19.69 -8.33 8.33
N GLY A 126 -19.98 -7.03 8.35
CA GLY A 126 -19.25 -6.02 7.60
C GLY A 126 -17.81 -5.85 8.05
N GLY A 127 -17.55 -5.85 9.37
CA GLY A 127 -16.20 -5.84 9.92
C GLY A 127 -15.41 -7.08 9.50
N LEU A 128 -16.00 -8.27 9.57
CA LEU A 128 -15.35 -9.51 9.14
C LEU A 128 -15.08 -9.52 7.63
N LEU A 129 -16.04 -9.04 6.84
CA LEU A 129 -15.90 -8.92 5.38
C LEU A 129 -14.81 -7.91 5.02
N ALA A 130 -14.69 -6.80 5.74
CA ALA A 130 -13.64 -5.80 5.53
C ALA A 130 -12.24 -6.37 5.77
N VAL A 131 -12.05 -7.16 6.83
CA VAL A 131 -10.77 -7.85 7.08
C VAL A 131 -10.47 -8.89 6.00
N ALA A 132 -11.49 -9.57 5.46
CA ALA A 132 -11.30 -10.49 4.34
C ALA A 132 -10.92 -9.78 3.04
N LEU A 133 -11.53 -8.61 2.77
CA LEU A 133 -11.32 -7.79 1.58
C LEU A 133 -10.01 -7.00 1.62
N GLU A 134 -9.46 -6.72 2.81
CA GLU A 134 -8.19 -6.01 3.01
C GLU A 134 -7.11 -6.48 2.04
N LYS A 135 -6.83 -7.79 2.02
CA LYS A 135 -5.79 -8.35 1.17
C LYS A 135 -6.07 -8.10 -0.31
N PHE A 136 -7.33 -8.20 -0.71
CA PHE A 136 -7.76 -7.99 -2.09
C PHE A 136 -7.59 -6.53 -2.52
N ILE A 137 -8.03 -5.60 -1.67
CA ILE A 137 -7.95 -4.16 -1.92
C ILE A 137 -6.50 -3.70 -1.98
N VAL A 138 -5.65 -4.15 -1.06
CA VAL A 138 -4.22 -3.80 -1.06
C VAL A 138 -3.51 -4.31 -2.32
N ILE A 139 -3.80 -5.53 -2.75
CA ILE A 139 -3.26 -6.09 -4.01
C ILE A 139 -3.69 -5.24 -5.20
N LEU A 140 -4.98 -4.92 -5.32
CA LEU A 140 -5.50 -4.10 -6.42
C LEU A 140 -4.92 -2.69 -6.40
N ALA A 141 -4.88 -2.03 -5.24
CA ALA A 141 -4.34 -0.68 -5.10
C ALA A 141 -2.85 -0.63 -5.47
N THR A 142 -2.05 -1.59 -4.99
CA THR A 142 -0.63 -1.63 -5.31
C THR A 142 -0.35 -1.98 -6.76
N ALA A 143 -1.14 -2.87 -7.37
CA ALA A 143 -1.05 -3.18 -8.80
C ALA A 143 -1.44 -1.96 -9.65
N ALA A 144 -2.50 -1.24 -9.28
CA ALA A 144 -2.96 -0.02 -9.94
C ALA A 144 -1.91 1.10 -9.90
N ILE A 145 -1.30 1.33 -8.73
CA ILE A 145 -0.23 2.31 -8.56
C ILE A 145 1.01 1.90 -9.37
N GLY A 146 1.44 0.63 -9.28
CA GLY A 146 2.58 0.11 -10.05
C GLY A 146 2.38 0.20 -11.56
N ALA A 147 1.16 -0.10 -12.04
CA ALA A 147 0.77 0.07 -13.43
C ALA A 147 0.84 1.54 -13.86
N TRP A 148 0.44 2.49 -13.00
CA TRP A 148 0.54 3.91 -13.30
C TRP A 148 2.00 4.35 -13.46
N PHE A 149 2.87 3.96 -12.52
CA PHE A 149 4.30 4.27 -12.60
C PHE A 149 4.98 3.65 -13.82
N THR A 150 4.64 2.42 -14.19
CA THR A 150 5.20 1.77 -15.38
C THR A 150 4.72 2.42 -16.68
N VAL A 151 3.44 2.76 -16.79
CA VAL A 151 2.90 3.49 -17.95
C VAL A 151 3.52 4.89 -18.06
N CYS A 152 3.66 5.62 -16.95
CA CYS A 152 4.31 6.94 -16.95
C CYS A 152 5.79 6.86 -17.29
N GLY A 153 6.52 5.88 -16.75
CA GLY A 153 7.94 5.67 -17.03
C GLY A 153 8.19 5.29 -18.49
N LEU A 154 7.37 4.41 -19.04
CA LEU A 154 7.46 4.00 -20.45
C LEU A 154 7.07 5.14 -21.39
N GLY A 155 6.02 5.91 -21.04
CA GLY A 155 5.59 7.10 -21.79
C GLY A 155 6.67 8.17 -21.85
N TYR A 156 7.33 8.47 -20.72
CA TYR A 156 8.47 9.39 -20.67
C TYR A 156 9.66 8.88 -21.50
N PHE A 157 9.96 7.58 -21.47
CA PHE A 157 11.08 6.99 -22.23
C PHE A 157 10.86 7.02 -23.75
N LEU A 158 9.62 6.76 -24.20
CA LEU A 158 9.29 6.69 -25.63
C LEU A 158 9.00 8.05 -26.27
N ILE A 159 8.41 8.99 -25.51
CA ILE A 159 7.84 10.24 -26.05
C ILE A 159 8.61 11.49 -25.54
N GLY A 160 9.45 11.34 -24.51
CA GLY A 160 10.19 12.46 -23.90
C GLY A 160 9.29 13.39 -23.09
N PRO A 161 9.72 14.64 -22.79
CA PRO A 161 9.01 15.56 -21.88
C PRO A 161 7.59 15.93 -22.35
N LYS A 162 7.26 15.74 -23.64
CA LYS A 162 5.91 15.92 -24.19
C LYS A 162 4.86 14.99 -23.57
N PHE A 163 5.27 13.87 -22.96
CA PHE A 163 4.34 12.98 -22.26
C PHE A 163 3.75 13.63 -21.00
N LEU A 164 4.53 14.48 -20.32
CA LEU A 164 4.04 15.21 -19.15
C LEU A 164 3.02 16.28 -19.57
N ASP A 165 3.23 16.95 -20.70
CA ASP A 165 2.26 17.91 -21.25
C ASP A 165 0.91 17.24 -21.58
N ILE A 166 0.92 16.05 -22.19
CA ILE A 166 -0.30 15.25 -22.48
C ILE A 166 -1.04 14.84 -21.19
N MET A 167 -0.34 14.65 -20.08
CA MET A 167 -0.92 14.30 -18.79
C MET A 167 -1.44 15.52 -18.00
N GLN A 168 -0.86 16.69 -18.25
CA GLN A 168 -1.18 17.94 -17.55
C GLN A 168 -2.33 18.73 -18.21
N GLU A 169 -2.65 18.45 -19.48
CA GLU A 169 -3.75 19.13 -20.17
C GLU A 169 -5.13 18.80 -19.54
N PRO A 170 -5.90 19.82 -19.12
CA PRO A 170 -7.21 19.62 -18.53
C PRO A 170 -8.26 19.23 -19.58
N LEU A 171 -8.75 17.99 -19.45
CA LEU A 171 -10.13 17.60 -19.76
C LEU A 171 -10.62 17.62 -21.23
N GLU A 172 -9.77 17.33 -22.23
CA GLU A 172 -10.28 16.87 -23.54
C GLU A 172 -10.10 15.35 -23.69
N LEU A 173 -11.21 14.65 -23.94
CA LEU A 173 -11.30 13.18 -24.00
C LEU A 173 -10.71 12.66 -25.33
N GLY A 174 -9.43 12.90 -25.57
CA GLY A 174 -8.71 12.44 -26.76
C GLY A 174 -8.54 10.92 -26.79
N ARG A 175 -8.63 10.33 -27.99
CA ARG A 175 -8.46 8.88 -28.24
C ARG A 175 -7.20 8.31 -27.60
N ASP A 176 -6.12 9.08 -27.55
CA ASP A 176 -4.84 8.67 -26.98
C ASP A 176 -4.90 8.40 -25.46
N ARG A 177 -5.71 9.16 -24.70
CA ARG A 177 -5.87 8.95 -23.25
C ARG A 177 -6.64 7.67 -22.93
N THR A 178 -7.57 7.25 -23.80
CA THR A 178 -8.28 5.95 -23.64
C THR A 178 -7.36 4.76 -23.90
N VAL A 179 -6.39 4.89 -24.80
CA VAL A 179 -5.37 3.86 -25.06
C VAL A 179 -4.42 3.76 -23.87
N VAL A 180 -4.02 4.89 -23.29
CA VAL A 180 -3.20 4.92 -22.06
C VAL A 180 -3.95 4.30 -20.88
N ALA A 181 -5.24 4.60 -20.70
CA ALA A 181 -6.07 4.01 -19.66
C ALA A 181 -6.31 2.50 -19.87
N ALA A 182 -6.49 2.06 -21.11
CA ALA A 182 -6.62 0.65 -21.45
C ALA A 182 -5.30 -0.11 -21.19
N CYS A 183 -4.17 0.47 -21.57
CA CYS A 183 -2.84 -0.08 -21.30
C CYS A 183 -2.55 -0.14 -19.78
N TRP A 184 -2.95 0.90 -19.05
CA TRP A 184 -2.89 0.90 -17.59
C TRP A 184 -3.75 -0.21 -16.98
N ALA A 185 -4.99 -0.37 -17.45
CA ALA A 185 -5.89 -1.41 -16.96
C ALA A 185 -5.36 -2.81 -17.25
N THR A 186 -4.82 -3.07 -18.44
CA THR A 186 -4.25 -4.39 -18.78
C THR A 186 -3.02 -4.70 -17.94
N VAL A 187 -2.12 -3.73 -17.73
CA VAL A 187 -0.94 -3.90 -16.87
C VAL A 187 -1.34 -4.08 -15.41
N ALA A 188 -2.32 -3.33 -14.90
CA ALA A 188 -2.84 -3.48 -13.55
C ALA A 188 -3.49 -4.85 -13.32
N ILE A 189 -4.28 -5.33 -14.28
CA ILE A 189 -4.91 -6.66 -14.24
C ILE A 189 -3.83 -7.75 -14.29
N ALA A 190 -2.84 -7.64 -15.17
CA ALA A 190 -1.74 -8.61 -15.27
C ALA A 190 -0.92 -8.67 -13.98
N GLY A 191 -0.59 -7.50 -13.39
CA GLY A 191 0.10 -7.40 -12.10
C GLY A 191 -0.71 -8.01 -10.95
N ALA A 192 -2.01 -7.73 -10.88
CA ALA A 192 -2.90 -8.31 -9.88
C ALA A 192 -2.97 -9.84 -10.03
N LEU A 193 -3.14 -10.36 -11.24
CA LEU A 193 -3.19 -11.80 -11.52
C LEU A 193 -1.89 -12.51 -11.14
N ALA A 194 -0.73 -11.93 -11.45
CA ALA A 194 0.57 -12.48 -11.08
C ALA A 194 0.78 -12.52 -9.55
N GLN A 195 0.34 -11.48 -8.84
CA GLN A 195 0.37 -11.45 -7.37
C GLN A 195 -0.56 -12.51 -6.75
N PHE A 196 -1.73 -12.77 -7.36
CA PHE A 196 -2.63 -13.84 -6.94
C PHE A 196 -2.06 -15.23 -7.20
N ALA A 197 -1.46 -15.46 -8.37
CA ALA A 197 -0.86 -16.74 -8.73
C ALA A 197 0.30 -17.11 -7.79
N THR A 198 1.22 -16.18 -7.55
CA THR A 198 2.38 -16.40 -6.66
C THR A 198 1.95 -16.73 -5.22
N ASN A 199 0.89 -16.08 -4.73
CA ASN A 199 0.35 -16.36 -3.39
C ASN A 199 -0.39 -17.70 -3.30
N ARG A 200 -1.00 -18.21 -4.39
CA ARG A 200 -1.65 -19.52 -4.41
C ARG A 200 -0.66 -20.66 -4.38
N VAL A 201 0.42 -20.58 -5.17
CA VAL A 201 1.48 -21.60 -5.22
C VAL A 201 2.11 -21.81 -3.83
N LYS A 202 2.38 -20.73 -3.09
CA LYS A 202 2.94 -20.84 -1.72
C LYS A 202 1.97 -21.53 -0.75
N ARG A 203 0.65 -21.39 -0.94
CA ARG A 203 -0.36 -22.06 -0.10
C ARG A 203 -0.44 -23.55 -0.43
N GLU A 204 -0.32 -23.93 -1.70
CA GLU A 204 -0.35 -25.34 -2.12
C GLU A 204 0.90 -26.11 -1.67
N VAL A 205 2.09 -25.50 -1.74
CA VAL A 205 3.33 -26.14 -1.26
C VAL A 205 3.28 -26.42 0.25
N VAL A 206 2.82 -25.45 1.05
CA VAL A 206 2.71 -25.62 2.52
C VAL A 206 1.67 -26.68 2.91
N VAL A 207 0.59 -26.84 2.14
CA VAL A 207 -0.41 -27.89 2.39
C VAL A 207 0.11 -29.27 1.99
N LYS A 208 0.96 -29.34 0.96
CA LYS A 208 1.54 -30.59 0.47
C LYS A 208 2.69 -31.11 1.36
N ASP A 209 3.40 -30.21 2.04
CA ASP A 209 4.45 -30.57 3.01
C ASP A 209 3.88 -30.93 4.41
N ALA A 210 2.57 -30.71 4.63
CA ALA A 210 1.90 -30.93 5.91
C ALA A 210 0.97 -32.16 5.95
N GLY A 211 0.92 -32.95 4.88
CA GLY A 211 0.16 -34.21 4.78
C GLY A 211 1.07 -35.39 4.50
#